data_AF-A0A8X7BTP1-F1
#
_entry.id   AF-A0A8X7BTP1-F1
#
_cell.length_a   1.000
_cell.length_b   1.000
_cell.length_c   1.000
_cell.angle_alpha   90.00
_cell.angle_beta   90.00
_cell.angle_gamma   90.00
#
_symmetry.space_group_name_H-M   'P 1'
#
loop_
_entity.id
_entity.type
_entity.pdbx_description
1 polymer ?
#
loop_
_entity_poly.entity_id
_entity_poly.type
_entity_poly.pdbx_seq_one_letter_code
_entity_poly.pdbx_strand_id
1 'polypeptide(L)'
;FINTVLSWKAWVPLSKLVFVTYLIQPIIQLNYIASFRTIQEFTHLQFIVQGFGFLVISTFLGFLCNMLIESPCQMLISLTNPNNLNNFSWYESQFISAMMPDKSDVDDEMAPDPVLRRHLFVNNRDQW
;
A
#
# COMPACT_ATOMS: atom_id res chain seq x y z
N PHE A 1 -7.10 -7.16 -35.14
CA PHE A 1 -5.99 -6.69 -34.29
C PHE A 1 -6.31 -5.39 -33.55
N ILE A 2 -6.73 -4.32 -34.23
CA ILE A 2 -7.07 -3.02 -33.60
C ILE A 2 -8.21 -3.13 -32.55
N ASN A 3 -9.27 -3.89 -32.83
CA ASN A 3 -10.39 -4.09 -31.88
C ASN A 3 -9.98 -4.82 -30.59
N THR A 4 -8.93 -5.64 -30.61
CA THR A 4 -8.42 -6.34 -29.41
C THR A 4 -7.60 -5.41 -28.53
N VAL A 5 -6.83 -4.50 -29.15
CA VAL A 5 -6.05 -3.48 -28.44
C VAL A 5 -6.98 -2.42 -27.81
N LEU A 6 -8.02 -1.98 -28.52
CA LEU A 6 -8.97 -0.98 -28.00
C LEU A 6 -9.97 -1.53 -26.97
N SER A 7 -10.28 -2.82 -27.00
CA SER A 7 -11.20 -3.43 -26.01
C SER A 7 -10.48 -3.87 -24.72
N TRP A 8 -9.17 -3.62 -24.61
CA TRP A 8 -8.40 -4.12 -23.48
C TRP A 8 -8.65 -3.28 -22.22
N LYS A 9 -9.33 -3.87 -21.23
CA LYS A 9 -9.60 -3.26 -19.91
C LYS A 9 -8.34 -2.76 -19.19
N ALA A 10 -7.15 -3.20 -19.59
CA ALA A 10 -5.87 -2.71 -19.07
C ALA A 10 -5.61 -1.22 -19.36
N TRP A 11 -6.22 -0.64 -20.41
CA TRP A 11 -6.07 0.79 -20.70
C TRP A 11 -6.74 1.70 -19.67
N VAL A 12 -7.77 1.20 -18.98
CA VAL A 12 -8.52 1.99 -17.99
C VAL A 12 -7.66 2.35 -16.77
N PRO A 13 -7.01 1.40 -16.05
CA PRO A 13 -6.11 1.74 -14.95
C PRO A 13 -4.82 2.41 -15.45
N LEU A 14 -4.32 2.04 -16.62
CA LEU A 14 -3.12 2.64 -17.20
C LEU A 14 -3.31 4.15 -17.46
N SER A 15 -4.45 4.54 -18.03
CA SER A 15 -4.75 5.95 -18.34
C SER A 15 -4.82 6.80 -17.07
N LYS A 16 -5.38 6.24 -15.98
CA LYS A 16 -5.42 6.92 -14.67
C LYS A 16 -4.04 7.10 -14.06
N LEU A 17 -3.19 6.07 -14.14
CA LEU A 17 -1.82 6.15 -13.61
C LEU A 17 -0.97 7.19 -14.34
N VAL A 18 -1.06 7.22 -15.68
CA VAL A 18 -0.34 8.22 -16.50
C VAL A 18 -0.87 9.62 -16.21
N PHE A 19 -2.18 9.78 -16.02
CA PHE A 19 -2.78 11.07 -15.67
C PHE A 19 -2.28 11.61 -14.32
N VAL A 20 -2.23 10.78 -13.27
CA VAL A 20 -1.70 11.18 -11.96
C VAL A 20 -0.21 11.53 -12.05
N THR A 21 0.56 10.72 -12.77
CA THR A 21 2.00 10.97 -13.00
C THR A 21 2.23 12.30 -13.71
N TYR A 22 1.40 12.60 -14.72
CA TYR A 22 1.46 13.85 -15.47
C TYR A 22 1.16 15.08 -14.60
N LEU A 23 0.25 14.97 -13.62
CA LEU A 23 -0.04 16.07 -12.70
C LEU A 23 1.08 16.31 -11.68
N ILE A 24 1.76 15.25 -11.24
CA ILE A 24 2.85 15.33 -10.26
C ILE A 24 4.14 15.89 -10.88
N GLN A 25 4.42 15.53 -12.13
CA GLN A 25 5.66 15.90 -12.82
C GLN A 25 5.96 17.42 -12.82
N PRO A 26 5.04 18.34 -13.19
CA PRO A 26 5.30 19.78 -13.17
C PRO A 26 5.48 20.33 -11.75
N ILE A 27 4.84 19.73 -10.73
CA ILE A 27 5.02 20.15 -9.33
C ILE A 27 6.47 19.89 -8.89
N ILE A 28 7.03 18.73 -9.23
CA ILE A 28 8.43 18.39 -8.93
C ILE A 28 9.38 19.32 -9.69
N GLN A 29 9.11 19.58 -10.96
CA GLN A 29 9.92 20.49 -11.78
C GLN A 29 9.91 21.92 -11.22
N LEU A 30 8.75 22.44 -10.80
CA LEU A 30 8.62 23.76 -10.19
C LEU A 30 9.39 23.87 -8.88
N ASN A 31 9.27 22.86 -7.99
CA ASN A 31 10.05 22.83 -6.75
C ASN A 31 11.55 22.79 -7.01
N TYR A 32 11.98 22.02 -8.01
CA TYR A 32 13.38 21.96 -8.42
C TYR A 32 13.88 23.32 -8.91
N ILE A 33 13.13 23.99 -9.79
CA ILE A 33 13.49 25.33 -10.31
C ILE A 33 13.53 26.36 -9.18
N ALA A 34 12.55 26.34 -8.27
CA ALA A 34 12.48 27.25 -7.13
C ALA A 34 13.66 27.09 -6.14
N SER A 35 14.30 25.93 -6.12
CA SER A 35 15.46 25.68 -5.26
C SER A 35 16.75 26.32 -5.78
N PHE A 36 16.81 26.72 -7.06
CA PHE A 36 18.01 27.34 -7.63
C PHE A 36 18.12 28.81 -7.24
N ARG A 37 19.21 29.16 -6.56
CA ARG A 37 19.58 30.55 -6.23
C ARG A 37 20.57 31.15 -7.22
N THR A 38 21.16 30.34 -8.10
CA THR A 38 22.16 30.71 -9.10
C THR A 38 21.79 30.15 -10.47
N ILE A 39 22.22 30.82 -11.54
CA ILE A 39 21.98 30.39 -12.93
C ILE A 39 22.74 29.08 -13.15
N GLN A 40 22.01 28.01 -13.45
CA GLN A 40 22.57 26.72 -13.85
C GLN A 40 22.83 26.77 -15.35
N GLU A 41 24.07 26.49 -15.79
CA GLU A 41 24.38 26.34 -17.21
C GLU A 41 23.72 25.05 -17.73
N PHE A 42 22.67 25.20 -18.54
CA PHE A 42 21.88 24.06 -19.05
C PHE A 42 22.57 23.45 -20.26
N THR A 43 23.39 22.42 -20.05
CA THR A 43 23.88 21.56 -21.14
C THR A 43 22.78 20.61 -21.59
N HIS A 44 22.69 20.30 -22.90
CA HIS A 44 21.68 19.39 -23.46
C HIS A 44 21.63 18.02 -22.76
N LEU A 45 22.78 17.46 -22.39
CA LEU A 45 22.84 16.17 -21.68
C LEU A 45 22.26 16.26 -20.27
N GLN A 46 22.51 17.35 -19.54
CA GLN A 46 21.93 17.56 -18.21
C GLN A 46 20.41 17.68 -18.28
N PHE A 47 19.86 18.32 -19.31
CA PHE A 47 18.41 18.40 -19.50
C PHE A 47 17.77 17.02 -19.72
N ILE A 48 18.39 16.17 -20.54
CA ILE A 48 17.87 14.81 -20.83
C ILE A 48 17.92 13.93 -19.58
N VAL A 49 19.06 13.93 -18.87
CA VAL A 49 19.23 13.13 -17.64
C VAL A 49 18.27 13.60 -16.56
N GLN A 50 18.14 14.92 -16.37
CA GLN A 50 17.23 15.50 -15.38
C GLN A 50 15.76 15.20 -15.72
N GLY A 51 15.37 15.34 -16.99
CA GLY A 51 14.02 15.03 -17.46
C GLY A 51 13.65 13.57 -17.26
N PHE A 52 14.57 12.65 -17.56
CA PHE A 52 14.37 11.22 -17.31
C PHE A 52 14.28 10.91 -15.81
N GLY A 53 15.11 11.55 -14.98
CA GLY A 53 15.05 11.43 -13.53
C GLY A 53 13.69 11.85 -12.95
N PHE A 54 13.15 13.00 -13.39
CA PHE A 54 11.82 13.44 -12.97
C PHE A 54 10.71 12.49 -13.41
N LEU A 55 10.80 11.91 -14.60
CA LEU A 55 9.85 10.92 -15.09
C LEU A 55 9.83 9.67 -14.21
N VAL A 56 11.00 9.13 -13.85
CA VAL A 56 11.09 7.92 -13.01
C VAL A 56 10.52 8.19 -11.61
N ILE A 57 10.90 9.32 -11.00
CA ILE A 57 10.44 9.69 -9.66
C ILE A 57 8.93 9.95 -9.65
N SER A 58 8.41 10.70 -10.63
CA SER A 58 6.97 10.99 -10.71
C SER A 58 6.15 9.74 -10.99
N THR A 59 6.66 8.81 -11.81
CA THR A 59 5.99 7.54 -12.10
C THR A 59 5.91 6.66 -10.85
N PHE A 60 7.00 6.60 -10.07
CA PHE A 60 7.01 5.85 -8.81
C PHE A 60 6.03 6.45 -7.79
N LEU A 61 6.02 7.79 -7.66
CA LEU A 61 5.11 8.47 -6.74
C LEU A 61 3.65 8.36 -7.20
N GLY A 62 3.40 8.48 -8.51
CA GLY A 62 2.09 8.28 -9.11
C GLY A 62 1.57 6.85 -8.91
N PHE A 63 2.45 5.85 -8.97
CA PHE A 63 2.12 4.46 -8.66
C PHE A 63 1.72 4.27 -7.20
N LEU A 64 2.48 4.84 -6.26
CA LEU A 64 2.12 4.81 -4.83
C LEU A 64 0.77 5.49 -4.57
N CYS A 65 0.56 6.69 -5.10
CA CYS A 65 -0.73 7.38 -4.99
C CYS A 65 -1.89 6.55 -5.54
N ASN A 66 -1.70 5.91 -6.70
CA ASN A 66 -2.73 5.07 -7.29
C ASN A 66 -3.05 3.85 -6.41
N MET A 67 -2.03 3.20 -5.84
CA MET A 67 -2.19 2.06 -4.92
C MET A 67 -2.89 2.48 -3.62
N LEU A 68 -2.54 3.64 -3.06
CA LEU A 68 -3.17 4.19 -1.86
C LEU A 68 -4.62 4.62 -2.07
N ILE A 69 -5.03 4.98 -3.28
CA ILE A 69 -6.42 5.39 -3.56
C ILE A 69 -7.28 4.18 -3.90
N GLU A 70 -6.78 3.24 -4.71
CA GLU A 70 -7.58 2.06 -5.08
C GLU A 70 -7.87 1.15 -3.88
N SER A 71 -6.94 0.99 -2.94
CA SER A 71 -7.13 0.14 -1.75
C SER A 71 -8.33 0.58 -0.86
N PRO A 72 -8.43 1.84 -0.40
CA PRO A 72 -9.58 2.30 0.39
C PRO A 72 -10.84 2.51 -0.46
N CYS A 73 -10.72 2.89 -1.73
CA CYS A 73 -11.91 3.06 -2.60
C CYS A 73 -12.61 1.72 -2.85
N GLN A 74 -11.87 0.63 -3.04
CA GLN A 74 -12.47 -0.71 -3.18
C GLN A 74 -13.20 -1.14 -1.91
N MET A 75 -12.63 -0.83 -0.74
CA MET A 75 -13.27 -1.04 0.55
C MET A 75 -14.62 -0.31 0.62
N LEU A 76 -14.65 0.99 0.29
CA LEU A 76 -15.87 1.79 0.38
C LEU A 76 -16.95 1.37 -0.64
N ILE A 77 -16.54 1.00 -1.86
CA ILE A 77 -17.44 0.49 -2.91
C ILE A 77 -18.05 -0.85 -2.47
N SER A 78 -17.26 -1.71 -1.81
CA SER A 78 -17.76 -3.00 -1.32
C SER A 78 -18.81 -2.84 -0.21
N LEU A 79 -18.64 -1.85 0.66
CA LEU A 79 -19.59 -1.53 1.74
C LEU A 79 -20.90 -0.90 1.23
N THR A 80 -20.82 -0.15 0.13
CA THR A 80 -21.99 0.53 -0.44
C THR A 80 -22.87 -0.42 -1.28
N ASN A 81 -22.32 -1.54 -1.77
CA ASN A 81 -23.06 -2.50 -2.58
C ASN A 81 -23.74 -3.56 -1.70
N PRO A 82 -25.07 -3.51 -1.49
CA PRO A 82 -25.78 -4.43 -0.59
C PRO A 82 -25.72 -5.90 -1.05
N ASN A 83 -25.32 -6.16 -2.30
CA ASN A 83 -25.27 -7.49 -2.88
C ASN A 83 -23.89 -8.18 -2.70
N ASN A 84 -22.90 -7.52 -2.09
CA ASN A 84 -21.49 -7.94 -2.07
C ASN A 84 -20.90 -8.21 -0.66
N LEU A 85 -21.77 -8.32 0.36
CA LEU A 85 -21.40 -8.41 1.77
C LEU A 85 -20.50 -9.62 2.10
N ASN A 86 -20.59 -10.68 1.30
CA ASN A 86 -19.87 -11.94 1.46
C ASN A 86 -18.37 -11.82 1.12
N ASN A 87 -17.99 -10.84 0.29
CA ASN A 87 -16.60 -10.69 -0.16
C ASN A 87 -15.79 -9.76 0.74
N PHE A 88 -16.45 -8.91 1.54
CA PHE A 88 -15.81 -7.99 2.49
C PHE A 88 -15.21 -8.71 3.71
N SER A 89 -15.85 -9.78 4.18
CA SER A 89 -15.41 -10.57 5.35
C SER A 89 -13.98 -11.13 5.23
N TRP A 90 -13.54 -11.47 4.01
CA TRP A 90 -12.20 -12.00 3.76
C TRP A 90 -11.10 -10.94 3.88
N TYR A 91 -11.40 -9.67 3.55
CA TYR A 91 -10.43 -8.56 3.63
C TYR A 91 -10.20 -8.11 5.08
N GLU A 92 -11.25 -8.03 5.90
CA GLU A 92 -11.08 -7.78 7.35
C GLU A 92 -10.28 -8.89 8.01
N SER A 93 -10.51 -10.16 7.63
CA SER A 93 -9.77 -11.30 8.19
C SER A 93 -8.27 -11.23 7.87
N GLN A 94 -7.91 -10.84 6.64
CA GLN A 94 -6.52 -10.68 6.22
C GLN A 94 -5.85 -9.44 6.86
N PHE A 95 -6.58 -8.33 6.99
CA PHE A 95 -6.07 -7.12 7.63
C PHE A 95 -5.86 -7.32 9.14
N ILE A 96 -6.81 -7.94 9.83
CA ILE A 96 -6.70 -8.25 11.26
C ILE A 96 -5.55 -9.26 11.51
N SER A 97 -5.37 -10.25 10.64
CA SER A 97 -4.26 -11.21 10.75
C SER A 97 -2.89 -10.61 10.43
N ALA A 98 -2.82 -9.53 9.65
CA ALA A 98 -1.58 -8.80 9.37
C ALA A 98 -1.27 -7.73 10.42
N MET A 99 -2.29 -7.27 11.17
CA MET A 99 -2.17 -6.22 12.17
C MET A 99 -2.10 -6.76 13.61
N MET A 100 -2.53 -8.00 13.85
CA MET A 100 -2.22 -8.73 15.07
C MET A 100 -0.81 -9.35 14.95
N PRO A 101 0.09 -9.14 15.93
CA PRO A 101 1.27 -10.00 16.05
C PRO A 101 0.80 -11.45 16.20
N ASP A 102 1.51 -12.37 15.54
CA ASP A 102 1.21 -13.79 15.62
C ASP A 102 1.13 -14.23 17.08
N LYS A 103 0.10 -14.98 17.45
CA LYS A 103 -0.15 -15.35 18.86
C LYS A 103 1.00 -16.14 19.46
N SER A 104 1.86 -16.74 18.64
CA SER A 104 3.10 -17.40 19.06
C SER A 104 4.03 -16.49 19.86
N ASP A 105 4.11 -15.21 19.50
CA ASP A 105 5.11 -14.31 20.07
C ASP A 105 4.71 -13.80 21.46
N VAL A 106 3.40 -13.79 21.76
CA VAL A 106 2.85 -13.34 23.05
C VAL A 106 2.82 -14.48 24.07
N ASP A 107 2.64 -15.73 23.62
CA ASP A 107 2.57 -16.91 24.49
C ASP A 107 3.95 -17.32 25.06
N ASP A 108 5.05 -17.01 24.35
CA ASP A 108 6.42 -17.30 24.80
C ASP A 108 6.93 -16.33 25.88
N GLU A 109 6.41 -15.10 25.93
CA GLU A 109 6.80 -14.09 26.92
C GLU A 109 5.89 -14.12 28.18
N MET A 110 4.69 -14.69 28.08
CA MET A 110 3.70 -14.76 29.16
C MET A 110 3.59 -16.14 29.83
N ALA A 111 4.46 -17.10 29.48
CA ALA A 111 4.45 -18.42 30.10
C ALA A 111 4.75 -18.31 31.61
N PRO A 112 3.81 -18.67 32.51
CA PRO A 112 4.11 -18.77 33.93
C PRO A 112 5.16 -19.85 34.12
N ASP A 113 6.16 -19.54 34.94
CA ASP A 113 7.18 -20.45 35.42
C ASP A 113 6.65 -21.89 35.62
N PRO A 114 7.39 -22.92 35.19
CA PRO A 114 6.92 -24.31 35.21
C PRO A 114 6.62 -24.83 36.63
N VAL A 115 6.97 -24.06 37.66
CA VAL A 115 6.70 -24.36 39.07
C VAL A 115 5.23 -24.05 39.42
N LEU A 116 4.69 -22.89 39.05
CA LEU A 116 3.30 -22.51 39.36
C LEU A 116 2.25 -23.42 38.72
N ARG A 117 2.55 -23.92 37.51
CA ARG A 117 1.67 -24.88 36.81
C ARG A 117 1.48 -26.18 37.60
N ARG A 118 2.50 -26.69 38.29
CA ARG A 118 2.41 -27.97 39.01
C ARG A 118 1.55 -27.87 40.27
N HIS A 119 1.49 -26.72 40.92
CA HIS A 119 0.71 -26.53 42.15
C HIS A 119 -0.81 -26.43 41.88
N LEU A 120 -1.20 -25.84 40.74
CA LEU A 120 -2.63 -25.70 40.37
C LEU A 120 -3.29 -27.04 40.02
N PHE A 121 -2.53 -28.00 39.44
CA PHE A 121 -3.07 -29.31 39.08
C PHE A 121 -3.19 -30.29 40.26
N VAL A 122 -2.48 -30.06 41.37
CA VAL A 122 -2.59 -30.91 42.57
C VAL A 122 -3.86 -30.57 43.35
N ASN A 123 -4.16 -29.27 43.53
CA ASN A 123 -5.30 -28.83 44.34
C ASN A 123 -6.68 -29.20 43.75
N ASN A 124 -6.76 -29.37 42.42
CA ASN A 124 -8.02 -29.65 41.73
C ASN A 124 -8.38 -31.15 41.63
N ARG A 125 -7.54 -32.06 42.14
CA ARG A 125 -7.83 -33.51 42.15
C ARG A 125 -8.56 -33.99 43.39
N ASP A 126 -8.72 -33.13 44.39
CA ASP A 126 -9.23 -33.51 45.71
C ASP A 126 -10.72 -33.16 45.90
N GLN A 127 -11.39 -32.70 44.84
CA GLN A 127 -12.78 -32.20 44.87
C GLN A 127 -13.82 -33.13 44.18
N TRP A 128 -13.57 -34.44 44.13
CA TRP A 128 -14.55 -35.46 43.70
C TRP A 128 -15.02 -36.31 44.89
#